data_AF-A0A5B8UMH4-F1
#
_entry.id   AF-A0A5B8UMH4-F1
#
_cell.length_a   1.000
_cell.length_b   1.000
_cell.length_c   1.000
_cell.angle_alpha   90.00
_cell.angle_beta   90.00
_cell.angle_gamma   90.00
#
_symmetry.space_group_name_H-M   'P 1'
#
loop_
_entity.id
_entity.type
_entity.pdbx_description
1 polymer ?
#
loop_
_entity_poly.entity_id
_entity_poly.type
_entity_poly.pdbx_seq_one_letter_code
_entity_poly.pdbx_strand_id
1 'polypeptide(L)'
;MEETMLRSEALTLAQKNLLDYFQTHDVKYLADDAVFRNMNTGETYKGRAEIGAMLHFFYHVLFEAKAELVNYAVTEEKAVAEARVKGKHTGNYNGIAATGKEVDFPLCLTYYLKDGLIQEAHIYTSTDVLMQQLGVSASKQKATYLVRDIFHLKFGQFKTAKALLQEAMDKGLMPDNAQARVFSDFTGDAYRLIFEEGFNSLTDCEAALTGGMKAEEWQAWYEQFKPLVERSHREILKQVI
;
A
#
# COMPACT_ATOMS: atom_id res chain seq x y z
N MET A 1 -45.97 7.92 -11.34
CA MET A 1 -44.74 7.49 -12.03
C MET A 1 -44.27 8.67 -12.84
N GLU A 2 -43.69 9.67 -12.17
CA GLU A 2 -43.16 10.88 -12.82
C GLU A 2 -42.19 11.57 -11.83
N GLU A 3 -41.23 10.81 -11.33
CA GLU A 3 -40.06 11.35 -10.62
C GLU A 3 -38.97 11.65 -11.65
N THR A 4 -39.25 12.58 -12.57
CA THR A 4 -38.20 13.15 -13.42
C THR A 4 -37.55 14.26 -12.62
N MET A 5 -36.64 13.89 -11.71
CA MET A 5 -35.81 14.86 -10.97
C MET A 5 -35.07 15.75 -11.97
N LEU A 6 -35.18 17.06 -11.80
CA LEU A 6 -34.34 18.05 -12.46
C LEU A 6 -32.87 17.74 -12.14
N ARG A 7 -32.14 17.18 -13.11
CA ARG A 7 -30.69 16.97 -13.01
C ARG A 7 -30.03 18.34 -13.18
N SER A 8 -29.23 18.78 -12.22
CA SER A 8 -28.54 20.07 -12.34
C SER A 8 -27.59 20.07 -13.54
N GLU A 9 -27.36 21.23 -14.14
CA GLU A 9 -26.40 21.40 -15.23
C GLU A 9 -24.99 21.00 -14.78
N ALA A 10 -24.63 21.29 -13.52
CA ALA A 10 -23.37 20.91 -12.91
C ALA A 10 -23.19 19.38 -12.85
N LEU A 11 -24.22 18.64 -12.44
CA LEU A 11 -24.17 17.17 -12.40
C LEU A 11 -24.02 16.58 -13.80
N THR A 12 -24.73 17.15 -14.77
CA THR A 12 -24.67 16.71 -16.17
C THR A 12 -23.28 16.93 -16.77
N LEU A 13 -22.67 18.09 -16.49
CA LEU A 13 -21.30 18.39 -16.91
C LEU A 13 -20.28 17.45 -16.25
N ALA A 14 -20.36 17.26 -14.93
CA ALA A 14 -19.48 16.36 -14.19
C ALA A 14 -19.56 14.93 -14.73
N GLN A 15 -20.76 14.41 -14.97
CA GLN A 15 -20.93 13.06 -15.52
C GLN A 15 -20.36 12.91 -16.92
N LYS A 16 -20.62 13.88 -17.80
CA LYS A 16 -20.05 13.86 -19.15
C LYS A 16 -18.52 13.85 -19.09
N ASN A 17 -17.92 14.79 -18.36
CA ASN A 17 -16.47 14.91 -18.28
C ASN A 17 -15.81 13.67 -17.67
N LEU A 18 -16.38 13.10 -16.61
CA LEU A 18 -15.81 11.92 -15.95
C LEU A 18 -15.93 10.67 -16.83
N LEU A 19 -17.06 10.49 -17.53
CA LEU A 19 -17.21 9.36 -18.45
C LEU A 19 -16.24 9.44 -19.63
N ASP A 20 -16.06 10.62 -20.21
CA ASP A 20 -15.05 10.82 -21.26
C ASP A 20 -13.63 10.60 -20.71
N TYR A 21 -13.35 11.09 -19.50
CA TYR A 21 -12.06 10.90 -18.84
C TYR A 21 -11.77 9.41 -18.56
N PHE A 22 -12.73 8.62 -18.08
CA PHE A 22 -12.54 7.19 -17.83
C PHE A 22 -12.17 6.40 -19.09
N GLN A 23 -12.59 6.88 -20.27
CA GLN A 23 -12.26 6.25 -21.54
C GLN A 23 -10.92 6.72 -22.11
N THR A 24 -10.60 8.00 -21.94
CA THR A 24 -9.50 8.65 -22.68
C THR A 24 -8.27 8.93 -21.83
N HIS A 25 -8.44 9.07 -20.52
CA HIS A 25 -7.45 9.62 -19.59
C HIS A 25 -6.91 11.00 -20.03
N ASP A 26 -7.68 11.75 -20.82
CA ASP A 26 -7.26 13.05 -21.35
C ASP A 26 -7.18 14.09 -20.22
N VAL A 27 -6.00 14.69 -20.07
CA VAL A 27 -5.71 15.63 -18.99
C VAL A 27 -6.52 16.92 -19.08
N LYS A 28 -7.21 17.21 -20.19
CA LYS A 28 -8.12 18.36 -20.29
C LYS A 28 -9.27 18.31 -19.27
N TYR A 29 -9.63 17.12 -18.80
CA TYR A 29 -10.68 16.93 -17.78
C TYR A 29 -10.18 17.13 -16.35
N LEU A 30 -8.91 17.47 -16.17
CA LEU A 30 -8.31 17.81 -14.88
C LEU A 30 -8.29 19.34 -14.69
N ALA A 31 -8.39 19.81 -13.46
CA ALA A 31 -8.03 21.18 -13.11
C ALA A 31 -6.53 21.43 -13.39
N ASP A 32 -6.15 22.69 -13.61
CA ASP A 32 -4.76 23.04 -13.93
C ASP A 32 -3.79 22.69 -12.78
N ASP A 33 -4.26 22.80 -11.54
CA ASP A 33 -3.56 22.49 -10.29
C ASP A 33 -3.99 21.15 -9.65
N ALA A 34 -4.57 20.24 -10.45
CA ALA A 34 -5.06 18.96 -9.95
C ALA A 34 -3.98 18.14 -9.24
N VAL A 35 -4.37 17.32 -8.27
CA VAL A 35 -3.44 16.49 -7.48
C VAL A 35 -3.87 15.03 -7.49
N PHE A 36 -3.01 14.13 -7.95
CA PHE A 36 -3.25 12.68 -7.89
C PHE A 36 -2.36 12.06 -6.81
N ARG A 37 -2.92 11.19 -5.98
CA ARG A 37 -2.21 10.49 -4.91
C ARG A 37 -2.35 9.00 -5.06
N ASN A 38 -1.23 8.29 -5.09
CA ASN A 38 -1.23 6.84 -4.96
C ASN A 38 -1.28 6.49 -3.47
N MET A 39 -2.38 5.88 -3.03
CA MET A 39 -2.60 5.58 -1.62
C MET A 39 -1.82 4.36 -1.15
N ASN A 40 -1.32 3.53 -2.07
CA ASN A 40 -0.46 2.40 -1.75
C ASN A 40 1.00 2.86 -1.50
N THR A 41 1.50 3.84 -2.26
CA THR A 41 2.92 4.27 -2.22
C THR A 41 3.16 5.62 -1.55
N GLY A 42 2.14 6.47 -1.45
CA GLY A 42 2.24 7.85 -0.98
C GLY A 42 2.72 8.85 -2.05
N GLU A 43 3.03 8.39 -3.26
CA GLU A 43 3.44 9.26 -4.37
C GLU A 43 2.34 10.26 -4.73
N THR A 44 2.75 11.47 -5.09
CA THR A 44 1.84 12.57 -5.44
C THR A 44 2.30 13.23 -6.74
N TYR A 45 1.35 13.47 -7.65
CA TYR A 45 1.55 14.10 -8.96
C TYR A 45 0.70 15.35 -9.06
N LYS A 46 1.29 16.48 -9.49
CA LYS A 46 0.63 17.79 -9.48
C LYS A 46 0.55 18.42 -10.87
N GLY A 47 -0.64 18.89 -11.19
CA GLY A 47 -0.99 19.51 -12.46
C GLY A 47 -1.03 18.54 -13.63
N ARG A 48 -1.60 19.02 -14.74
CA ARG A 48 -1.84 18.20 -15.94
C ARG A 48 -0.59 17.54 -16.51
N ALA A 49 0.55 18.21 -16.45
CA ALA A 49 1.81 17.71 -17.02
C ALA A 49 2.32 16.46 -16.28
N GLU A 50 2.45 16.53 -14.95
CA GLU A 50 2.92 15.39 -14.15
C GLU A 50 1.93 14.24 -14.15
N ILE A 51 0.63 14.55 -14.04
CA ILE A 51 -0.43 13.53 -14.07
C ILE A 51 -0.48 12.85 -15.44
N GLY A 52 -0.38 13.61 -16.54
CA GLY A 52 -0.33 13.06 -17.89
C GLY A 52 0.89 12.17 -18.12
N ALA A 53 2.07 12.59 -17.64
CA ALA A 53 3.29 11.78 -17.69
C ALA A 53 3.14 10.47 -16.90
N MET A 54 2.53 10.53 -15.71
CA MET A 54 2.23 9.35 -14.90
C MET A 54 1.27 8.39 -15.60
N LEU A 55 0.17 8.89 -16.16
CA LEU A 55 -0.81 8.07 -16.89
C LEU A 55 -0.18 7.42 -18.13
N HIS A 56 0.61 8.17 -18.90
CA HIS A 56 1.35 7.64 -20.03
C HIS A 56 2.35 6.56 -19.60
N PHE A 57 3.13 6.82 -18.55
CA PHE A 57 4.05 5.83 -18.02
C PHE A 57 3.31 4.56 -17.61
N PHE A 58 2.19 4.67 -16.89
CA PHE A 58 1.45 3.51 -16.41
C PHE A 58 0.87 2.66 -17.55
N TYR A 59 0.14 3.26 -18.49
CA TYR A 59 -0.60 2.52 -19.54
C TYR A 59 0.19 2.22 -20.82
N HIS A 60 1.33 2.87 -21.04
CA HIS A 60 2.10 2.73 -22.28
C HIS A 60 3.58 2.39 -22.11
N VAL A 61 4.13 2.51 -20.90
CA VAL A 61 5.55 2.18 -20.63
C VAL A 61 5.65 0.99 -19.70
N LEU A 62 5.13 1.13 -18.48
CA LEU A 62 5.08 0.08 -17.47
C LEU A 62 4.22 -1.09 -17.94
N PHE A 63 3.04 -0.78 -18.47
CA PHE A 63 2.18 -1.72 -19.15
C PHE A 63 1.91 -1.26 -20.57
N GLU A 64 1.55 -2.21 -21.44
CA GLU A 64 0.75 -1.96 -22.62
C GLU A 64 -0.67 -2.41 -22.27
N ALA A 65 -1.47 -1.49 -21.74
CA ALA A 65 -2.73 -1.84 -21.08
C ALA A 65 -3.84 -0.80 -21.26
N LYS A 66 -5.06 -1.22 -20.90
CA LYS A 66 -6.25 -0.36 -20.79
C LYS A 66 -6.94 -0.59 -19.46
N ALA A 67 -7.61 0.44 -18.96
CA ALA A 67 -8.56 0.29 -17.87
C ALA A 67 -9.96 0.02 -18.44
N GLU A 68 -10.55 -1.10 -18.03
CA GLU A 68 -11.95 -1.43 -18.30
C GLU A 68 -12.80 -1.02 -17.10
N LEU A 69 -13.70 -0.07 -17.29
CA LEU A 69 -14.60 0.40 -16.24
C LEU A 69 -15.59 -0.71 -15.85
N VAL A 70 -15.70 -0.99 -14.55
CA VAL A 70 -16.59 -2.02 -13.97
C VAL A 70 -17.81 -1.38 -13.34
N ASN A 71 -17.60 -0.37 -12.50
CA ASN A 71 -18.65 0.33 -11.77
C ASN A 71 -18.24 1.78 -11.51
N TYR A 72 -19.20 2.69 -11.37
CA TYR A 72 -18.91 4.07 -11.03
C TYR A 72 -20.11 4.77 -10.38
N ALA A 73 -19.84 5.83 -9.65
CA ALA A 73 -20.84 6.81 -9.26
C ALA A 73 -20.27 8.22 -9.42
N VAL A 74 -21.06 9.15 -9.93
CA VAL A 74 -20.67 10.55 -10.12
C VAL A 74 -21.75 11.45 -9.51
N THR A 75 -21.32 12.36 -8.65
CA THR A 75 -22.07 13.50 -8.13
C THR A 75 -21.48 14.80 -8.68
N GLU A 76 -22.01 15.94 -8.27
CA GLU A 76 -21.48 17.26 -8.66
C GLU A 76 -20.06 17.50 -8.14
N GLU A 77 -19.76 17.00 -6.94
CA GLU A 77 -18.52 17.29 -6.22
C GLU A 77 -17.56 16.11 -6.14
N LYS A 78 -18.03 14.89 -6.41
CA LYS A 78 -17.23 13.67 -6.24
C LYS A 78 -17.55 12.62 -7.30
N ALA A 79 -16.58 11.76 -7.56
CA ALA A 79 -16.81 10.52 -8.28
C ALA A 79 -16.06 9.36 -7.66
N VAL A 80 -16.50 8.14 -7.94
CA VAL A 80 -15.76 6.91 -7.72
C VAL A 80 -15.82 6.08 -8.98
N ALA A 81 -14.72 5.43 -9.32
CA ALA A 81 -14.64 4.47 -10.42
C ALA A 81 -13.91 3.21 -9.95
N GLU A 82 -14.54 2.06 -10.21
CA GLU A 82 -13.92 0.75 -10.14
C GLU A 82 -13.60 0.30 -11.57
N ALA A 83 -12.39 -0.16 -11.79
CA ALA A 83 -11.92 -0.63 -13.09
C ALA A 83 -11.02 -1.85 -12.94
N ARG A 84 -10.78 -2.53 -14.07
CA ARG A 84 -9.74 -3.55 -14.20
C ARG A 84 -8.70 -3.08 -15.20
N VAL A 85 -7.44 -3.09 -14.80
CA VAL A 85 -6.32 -2.83 -15.70
C VAL A 85 -5.97 -4.15 -16.38
N LYS A 86 -6.12 -4.21 -17.70
CA LYS A 86 -5.83 -5.39 -18.51
C LYS A 86 -4.82 -5.07 -19.60
N GLY A 87 -3.81 -5.93 -19.74
CA GLY A 87 -2.80 -5.79 -20.76
C GLY A 87 -1.53 -6.53 -20.40
N LYS A 88 -0.38 -6.04 -20.84
CA LYS A 88 0.90 -6.73 -20.72
C LYS A 88 1.93 -5.93 -19.93
N HIS A 89 2.73 -6.59 -19.10
CA HIS A 89 3.84 -5.94 -18.36
C HIS A 89 5.08 -5.78 -19.25
N THR A 90 5.38 -4.52 -19.60
CA THR A 90 6.38 -4.14 -20.61
C THR A 90 7.51 -3.26 -20.08
N GLY A 91 7.37 -2.69 -18.89
CA GLY A 91 8.37 -1.83 -18.25
C GLY A 91 8.96 -2.45 -16.99
N ASN A 92 9.85 -1.70 -16.33
CA ASN A 92 10.36 -2.09 -15.01
C ASN A 92 9.39 -1.64 -13.92
N TYR A 93 9.01 -2.55 -13.01
CA TYR A 93 8.21 -2.26 -11.83
C TYR A 93 9.03 -2.50 -10.56
N ASN A 94 9.53 -1.42 -9.92
CA ASN A 94 10.25 -1.50 -8.63
C ASN A 94 11.34 -2.59 -8.59
N GLY A 95 12.17 -2.67 -9.63
CA GLY A 95 13.25 -3.66 -9.75
C GLY A 95 12.84 -4.97 -10.44
N ILE A 96 11.55 -5.20 -10.69
CA ILE A 96 11.08 -6.31 -11.51
C ILE A 96 11.19 -5.89 -12.98
N ALA A 97 12.09 -6.53 -13.72
CA ALA A 97 12.21 -6.29 -15.15
C ALA A 97 10.90 -6.64 -15.89
N ALA A 98 10.72 -6.07 -17.09
CA ALA A 98 9.57 -6.33 -17.95
C ALA A 98 9.40 -7.83 -18.18
N THR A 99 8.36 -8.41 -17.57
CA THR A 99 8.16 -9.87 -17.56
C THR A 99 7.49 -10.36 -18.84
N GLY A 100 6.86 -9.47 -19.61
CA GLY A 100 6.09 -9.81 -20.80
C GLY A 100 4.82 -10.61 -20.51
N LYS A 101 4.43 -10.75 -19.24
CA LYS A 101 3.21 -11.47 -18.84
C LYS A 101 1.97 -10.60 -19.02
N GLU A 102 0.85 -11.25 -19.31
CA GLU A 102 -0.47 -10.63 -19.20
C GLU A 102 -0.78 -10.32 -17.73
N VAL A 103 -1.43 -9.18 -17.51
CA VAL A 103 -1.90 -8.69 -16.22
C VAL A 103 -3.38 -8.35 -16.32
N ASP A 104 -4.10 -8.62 -15.23
CA ASP A 104 -5.51 -8.29 -15.06
C ASP A 104 -5.79 -8.07 -13.57
N PHE A 105 -5.77 -6.82 -13.12
CA PHE A 105 -5.87 -6.48 -11.71
C PHE A 105 -6.85 -5.32 -11.44
N PRO A 106 -7.53 -5.32 -10.27
CA PRO A 106 -8.42 -4.24 -9.87
C PRO A 106 -7.71 -2.91 -9.60
N LEU A 107 -8.43 -1.84 -9.94
CA LEU A 107 -8.09 -0.44 -9.71
C LEU A 107 -9.35 0.28 -9.22
N CYS A 108 -9.25 1.05 -8.14
CA CYS A 108 -10.32 1.92 -7.65
C CYS A 108 -9.80 3.35 -7.49
N LEU A 109 -10.56 4.32 -7.97
CA LEU A 109 -10.23 5.74 -7.83
C LEU A 109 -11.39 6.48 -7.20
N THR A 110 -11.09 7.35 -6.23
CA THR A 110 -12.00 8.41 -5.80
C THR A 110 -11.54 9.72 -6.40
N TYR A 111 -12.48 10.57 -6.76
CA TYR A 111 -12.24 11.88 -7.36
C TYR A 111 -13.00 12.95 -6.58
N TYR A 112 -12.34 14.09 -6.39
CA TYR A 112 -12.94 15.33 -5.95
C TYR A 112 -13.01 16.26 -7.14
N LEU A 113 -14.20 16.82 -7.38
CA LEU A 113 -14.52 17.60 -8.56
C LEU A 113 -14.71 19.07 -8.18
N LYS A 114 -14.32 19.94 -9.11
CA LYS A 114 -14.58 21.37 -9.04
C LYS A 114 -14.93 21.86 -10.44
N ASP A 115 -16.09 22.50 -10.58
CA ASP A 115 -16.59 23.01 -11.86
C ASP A 115 -16.65 21.93 -12.96
N GLY A 116 -16.95 20.68 -12.58
CA GLY A 116 -17.00 19.53 -13.48
C GLY A 116 -15.63 18.98 -13.91
N LEU A 117 -14.52 19.50 -13.37
CA LEU A 117 -13.14 19.01 -13.60
C LEU A 117 -12.62 18.26 -12.37
N ILE A 118 -11.65 17.37 -12.57
CA ILE A 118 -11.01 16.64 -11.48
C ILE A 118 -9.98 17.55 -10.79
N GLN A 119 -10.20 17.86 -9.52
CA GLN A 119 -9.28 18.62 -8.67
C GLN A 119 -8.32 17.70 -7.89
N GLU A 120 -8.81 16.57 -7.40
CA GLU A 120 -7.99 15.60 -6.68
C GLU A 120 -8.45 14.18 -7.01
N ALA A 121 -7.51 13.24 -7.07
CA ALA A 121 -7.80 11.82 -7.18
C ALA A 121 -6.97 10.99 -6.19
N HIS A 122 -7.61 10.02 -5.55
CA HIS A 122 -6.92 9.00 -4.75
C HIS A 122 -6.99 7.67 -5.49
N ILE A 123 -5.82 7.07 -5.71
CA ILE A 123 -5.64 5.86 -6.50
C ILE A 123 -5.39 4.70 -5.55
N TYR A 124 -6.20 3.65 -5.67
CA TYR A 124 -6.07 2.39 -4.94
C TYR A 124 -5.89 1.25 -5.93
N THR A 125 -4.75 0.56 -5.87
CA THR A 125 -4.45 -0.59 -6.75
C THR A 125 -4.28 -1.86 -5.93
N SER A 126 -4.77 -2.99 -6.45
CA SER A 126 -4.46 -4.31 -5.91
C SER A 126 -3.04 -4.75 -6.29
N THR A 127 -2.04 -4.12 -5.67
CA THR A 127 -0.62 -4.39 -5.92
C THR A 127 -0.26 -5.85 -5.61
N ASP A 128 -0.90 -6.47 -4.64
CA ASP A 128 -0.73 -7.89 -4.32
C ASP A 128 -1.10 -8.81 -5.49
N VAL A 129 -2.25 -8.56 -6.14
CA VAL A 129 -2.70 -9.30 -7.33
C VAL A 129 -1.72 -9.10 -8.48
N LEU A 130 -1.30 -7.85 -8.72
CA LEU A 130 -0.29 -7.53 -9.72
C LEU A 130 1.00 -8.30 -9.47
N MET A 131 1.56 -8.22 -8.25
CA MET A 131 2.83 -8.86 -7.90
C MET A 131 2.78 -10.38 -8.09
N GLN A 132 1.66 -11.01 -7.70
CA GLN A 132 1.43 -12.43 -7.96
C GLN A 132 1.45 -12.74 -9.47
N GLN A 133 0.81 -11.93 -10.31
CA GLN A 133 0.79 -12.11 -11.76
C GLN A 133 2.18 -11.90 -12.38
N LEU A 134 2.96 -10.96 -11.86
CA LEU A 134 4.36 -10.77 -12.27
C LEU A 134 5.25 -11.96 -11.87
N GLY A 135 4.78 -12.86 -11.02
CA GLY A 135 5.54 -14.01 -10.51
C GLY A 135 6.32 -13.69 -9.25
N VAL A 136 6.12 -12.50 -8.69
CA VAL A 136 6.54 -12.19 -7.32
C VAL A 136 5.49 -12.76 -6.39
N SER A 137 5.69 -14.03 -6.06
CA SER A 137 5.03 -14.61 -4.90
C SER A 137 5.53 -13.83 -3.69
N ALA A 138 4.63 -13.35 -2.81
CA ALA A 138 5.04 -13.29 -1.40
C ALA A 138 5.65 -14.66 -1.11
N SER A 139 6.87 -14.71 -0.60
CA SER A 139 7.48 -15.98 -0.25
C SER A 139 6.49 -16.67 0.70
N LYS A 140 5.73 -17.65 0.19
CA LYS A 140 5.03 -18.60 1.04
C LYS A 140 6.09 -19.56 1.55
N GLN A 141 7.09 -19.02 2.24
CA GLN A 141 7.83 -19.83 3.18
C GLN A 141 6.85 -20.07 4.32
N LYS A 142 6.29 -21.28 4.30
CA LYS A 142 5.37 -21.76 5.32
C LYS A 142 6.19 -21.93 6.60
N ALA A 143 6.15 -20.97 7.52
CA ALA A 143 6.53 -21.27 8.89
C ALA A 143 5.48 -22.20 9.51
N THR A 144 5.93 -23.17 10.29
CA THR A 144 5.01 -23.98 11.11
C THR A 144 4.56 -23.20 12.34
N TYR A 145 5.42 -22.29 12.83
CA TYR A 145 5.18 -21.47 14.01
C TYR A 145 5.45 -19.99 13.70
N LEU A 146 4.54 -19.12 14.09
CA LEU A 146 4.72 -17.67 14.09
C LEU A 146 4.93 -17.21 15.53
N VAL A 147 5.93 -16.37 15.74
CA VAL A 147 6.20 -15.71 17.02
C VAL A 147 5.95 -14.24 16.85
N ARG A 148 5.12 -13.65 17.70
CA ARG A 148 4.87 -12.20 17.73
C ARG A 148 5.31 -11.63 19.06
N ASP A 149 6.30 -10.76 19.04
CA ASP A 149 6.63 -9.89 20.16
C ASP A 149 5.88 -8.58 20.01
N ILE A 150 4.90 -8.37 20.89
CA ILE A 150 3.99 -7.23 20.84
C ILE A 150 4.37 -6.26 21.96
N PHE A 151 4.85 -5.09 21.57
CA PHE A 151 5.24 -4.01 22.45
C PHE A 151 4.19 -2.90 22.40
N HIS A 152 3.61 -2.58 23.55
CA HIS A 152 2.77 -1.40 23.71
C HIS A 152 3.67 -0.24 24.12
N LEU A 153 3.83 0.73 23.22
CA LEU A 153 4.67 1.90 23.45
C LEU A 153 3.93 2.92 24.32
N LYS A 154 4.68 3.66 25.13
CA LYS A 154 4.15 4.80 25.87
C LYS A 154 3.67 5.87 24.88
N PHE A 155 2.60 6.57 25.24
CA PHE A 155 2.03 7.64 24.43
C PHE A 155 3.11 8.67 24.03
N GLY A 156 3.11 9.08 22.76
CA GLY A 156 4.09 10.00 22.18
C GLY A 156 5.44 9.37 21.78
N GLN A 157 5.76 8.14 22.17
CA GLN A 157 7.08 7.54 21.93
C GLN A 157 7.24 6.86 20.57
N PHE A 158 6.20 6.83 19.74
CA PHE A 158 6.24 6.10 18.47
C PHE A 158 7.36 6.55 17.53
N LYS A 159 7.57 7.87 17.39
CA LYS A 159 8.63 8.41 16.52
C LYS A 159 10.02 7.98 17.00
N THR A 160 10.27 8.02 18.31
CA THR A 160 11.53 7.58 18.93
C THR A 160 11.75 6.10 18.72
N ALA A 161 10.72 5.27 18.99
CA ALA A 161 10.79 3.83 18.82
C ALA A 161 11.04 3.44 17.35
N LYS A 162 10.38 4.11 16.41
CA LYS A 162 10.61 3.92 14.97
C LYS A 162 12.04 4.26 14.56
N ALA A 163 12.60 5.35 15.08
CA ALA A 163 13.98 5.75 14.80
C ALA A 163 14.98 4.71 15.31
N LEU A 164 14.80 4.22 16.54
CA LEU A 164 15.62 3.13 17.09
C LEU A 164 15.49 1.84 16.26
N LEU A 165 14.28 1.50 15.81
CA LEU A 165 14.09 0.32 14.96
C LEU A 165 14.83 0.46 13.63
N GLN A 166 14.76 1.63 12.99
CA GLN A 166 15.51 1.89 11.75
C GLN A 166 17.01 1.71 11.97
N GLU A 167 17.55 2.25 13.07
CA GLU A 167 18.96 2.07 13.44
C GLU A 167 19.32 0.58 13.61
N ALA A 168 18.47 -0.20 14.26
CA ALA A 168 18.69 -1.64 14.43
C ALA A 168 18.68 -2.39 13.09
N MET A 169 17.80 -2.01 12.17
CA MET A 169 17.76 -2.58 10.83
C MET A 169 19.02 -2.22 10.02
N ASP A 170 19.45 -0.96 10.06
CA ASP A 170 20.64 -0.48 9.34
C ASP A 170 21.93 -1.15 9.84
N LYS A 171 21.98 -1.47 11.13
CA LYS A 171 23.10 -2.19 11.78
C LYS A 171 23.00 -3.71 11.68
N GLY A 172 21.94 -4.26 11.07
CA GLY A 172 21.74 -5.70 10.98
C GLY A 172 21.55 -6.39 12.33
N LEU A 173 21.00 -5.68 13.32
CA LEU A 173 20.74 -6.23 14.67
C LEU A 173 19.48 -7.08 14.72
N MET A 174 18.63 -7.01 13.70
CA MET A 174 17.46 -7.87 13.57
C MET A 174 17.89 -9.26 13.11
N PRO A 175 17.27 -10.34 13.61
CA PRO A 175 17.52 -11.69 13.14
C PRO A 175 17.37 -11.75 11.62
N ASP A 176 18.33 -12.37 10.93
CA ASP A 176 18.25 -12.66 9.51
C ASP A 176 17.26 -13.82 9.29
N ASN A 177 15.99 -13.49 9.42
CA ASN A 177 14.87 -14.38 9.16
C ASN A 177 14.11 -13.82 7.96
N ALA A 178 14.09 -14.57 6.86
CA ALA A 178 13.37 -14.21 5.65
C ALA A 178 11.84 -13.99 5.87
N GLN A 179 11.32 -14.33 7.05
CA GLN A 179 9.94 -14.15 7.47
C GLN A 179 9.76 -13.05 8.55
N ALA A 180 10.83 -12.35 8.94
CA ALA A 180 10.77 -11.26 9.90
C ALA A 180 9.98 -10.08 9.33
N ARG A 181 8.98 -9.62 10.08
CA ARG A 181 8.13 -8.47 9.71
C ARG A 181 7.90 -7.59 10.92
N VAL A 182 7.80 -6.28 10.69
CA VAL A 182 7.47 -5.31 11.72
C VAL A 182 6.16 -4.62 11.34
N PHE A 183 5.19 -4.64 12.27
CA PHE A 183 3.90 -3.99 12.10
C PHE A 183 3.66 -2.92 13.16
N SER A 184 2.78 -2.00 12.81
CA SER A 184 2.16 -1.04 13.72
C SER A 184 0.67 -1.01 13.43
N ASP A 185 -0.10 -0.46 14.36
CA ASP A 185 -1.54 -0.28 14.20
C ASP A 185 -1.88 0.55 12.97
N PHE A 186 -2.69 -0.02 12.07
CA PHE A 186 -3.51 0.74 11.14
C PHE A 186 -4.83 1.18 11.80
N THR A 187 -5.34 0.34 12.70
CA THR A 187 -6.53 0.56 13.55
C THR A 187 -6.31 -0.08 14.94
N GLY A 188 -7.08 0.32 15.95
CA GLY A 188 -7.00 -0.21 17.32
C GLY A 188 -6.59 0.83 18.37
N ASP A 189 -6.08 0.37 19.52
CA ASP A 189 -5.73 1.20 20.69
C ASP A 189 -4.52 2.14 20.46
N ALA A 190 -3.94 2.13 19.25
CA ALA A 190 -2.73 2.83 18.83
C ALA A 190 -1.47 2.44 19.63
N TYR A 191 -0.30 2.88 19.14
CA TYR A 191 1.02 2.71 19.78
C TYR A 191 1.49 1.26 19.99
N ARG A 192 1.03 0.28 19.20
CA ARG A 192 1.66 -1.05 19.17
C ARG A 192 2.76 -1.14 18.14
N LEU A 193 3.85 -1.80 18.53
CA LEU A 193 4.91 -2.27 17.65
C LEU A 193 4.97 -3.79 17.75
N ILE A 194 4.84 -4.48 16.62
CA ILE A 194 4.75 -5.95 16.58
C ILE A 194 5.91 -6.47 15.74
N PHE A 195 6.78 -7.26 16.35
CA PHE A 195 7.80 -8.02 15.62
C PHE A 195 7.27 -9.43 15.40
N GLU A 196 7.17 -9.85 14.16
CA GLU A 196 6.72 -11.18 13.79
C GLU A 196 7.85 -11.95 13.12
N GLU A 197 8.10 -13.16 13.60
CA GLU A 197 9.10 -14.08 13.05
C GLU A 197 8.46 -15.45 12.74
N GLY A 198 8.95 -16.11 11.71
CA GLY A 198 8.50 -17.44 11.31
C GLY A 198 9.55 -18.52 11.58
N PHE A 199 9.13 -19.65 12.13
CA PHE A 199 9.98 -20.80 12.45
C PHE A 199 9.38 -22.13 11.97
N ASN A 200 10.24 -23.08 11.60
CA ASN A 200 9.81 -24.42 11.18
C ASN A 200 9.59 -25.37 12.37
N SER A 201 10.25 -25.10 13.50
CA SER A 201 10.08 -25.85 14.74
C SER A 201 10.15 -24.93 15.97
N LEU A 202 9.63 -25.40 17.10
CA LEU A 202 9.80 -24.69 18.38
C LEU A 202 11.27 -24.68 18.85
N THR A 203 12.07 -25.67 18.44
CA THR A 203 13.51 -25.71 18.72
C THR A 203 14.24 -24.57 18.02
N ASP A 204 13.90 -24.27 16.76
CA ASP A 204 14.49 -23.13 16.04
C ASP A 204 14.13 -21.80 16.72
N CYS A 205 12.88 -21.67 17.20
CA CYS A 205 12.45 -20.52 17.98
C CYS A 205 13.27 -20.38 19.27
N GLU A 206 13.47 -21.45 20.03
CA GLU A 206 14.24 -21.42 21.28
C GLU A 206 15.71 -21.03 21.03
N ALA A 207 16.32 -21.57 19.98
CA ALA A 207 17.68 -21.23 19.58
C ALA A 207 17.82 -19.75 19.19
N ALA A 208 16.87 -19.21 18.43
CA ALA A 208 16.89 -17.80 18.02
C ALA A 208 16.78 -16.85 19.22
N LEU A 209 15.87 -17.15 20.16
CA LEU A 209 15.66 -16.34 21.38
C LEU A 209 16.90 -16.30 22.28
N THR A 210 17.60 -17.41 22.41
CA THR A 210 18.77 -17.52 23.28
C THR A 210 20.06 -17.02 22.62
N GLY A 211 20.15 -17.10 21.28
CA GLY A 211 21.29 -16.66 20.50
C GLY A 211 21.33 -15.14 20.28
N GLY A 212 20.24 -14.55 19.78
CA GLY A 212 20.20 -13.14 19.39
C GLY A 212 20.31 -12.16 20.57
N MET A 213 19.79 -12.54 21.74
CA MET A 213 19.78 -11.68 22.94
C MET A 213 21.15 -11.49 23.61
N LYS A 214 22.18 -12.22 23.18
CA LYS A 214 23.52 -12.17 23.78
C LYS A 214 24.50 -11.24 23.07
N ALA A 215 24.16 -10.72 21.90
CA ALA A 215 25.02 -9.76 21.21
C ALA A 215 25.09 -8.45 22.00
N GLU A 216 26.30 -7.95 22.26
CA GLU A 216 26.50 -6.72 23.04
C GLU A 216 25.77 -5.51 22.41
N GLU A 217 25.80 -5.42 21.08
CA GLU A 217 25.12 -4.37 20.32
C GLU A 217 23.59 -4.44 20.46
N TRP A 218 23.03 -5.66 20.50
CA TRP A 218 21.61 -5.88 20.76
C TRP A 218 21.21 -5.41 22.16
N GLN A 219 22.02 -5.73 23.17
CA GLN A 219 21.75 -5.31 24.56
C GLN A 219 21.81 -3.80 24.71
N ALA A 220 22.81 -3.15 24.10
CA ALA A 220 22.95 -1.70 24.11
C ALA A 220 21.76 -1.01 23.44
N TRP A 221 21.25 -1.57 22.34
CA TRP A 221 20.02 -1.09 21.70
C TRP A 221 18.80 -1.31 22.59
N TYR A 222 18.67 -2.51 23.18
CA TYR A 222 17.51 -2.89 23.99
C TYR A 222 17.35 -2.02 25.23
N GLU A 223 18.43 -1.58 25.87
CA GLU A 223 18.37 -0.64 27.00
C GLU A 223 17.87 0.76 26.61
N GLN A 224 18.00 1.16 25.34
CA GLN A 224 17.39 2.39 24.82
C GLN A 224 15.91 2.20 24.45
N PHE A 225 15.55 1.00 23.95
CA PHE A 225 14.19 0.69 23.53
C PHE A 225 13.25 0.44 24.70
N LYS A 226 13.70 -0.33 25.72
CA LYS A 226 12.90 -0.73 26.89
C LYS A 226 12.20 0.43 27.61
N PRO A 227 12.81 1.61 27.85
CA PRO A 227 12.13 2.76 28.45
C PRO A 227 10.92 3.30 27.67
N LEU A 228 10.84 3.02 26.35
CA LEU A 228 9.75 3.46 25.47
C LEU A 228 8.52 2.57 25.57
N VAL A 229 8.66 1.37 26.14
CA VAL A 229 7.61 0.35 26.24
C VAL A 229 6.88 0.49 27.59
N GLU A 230 5.55 0.49 27.54
CA GLU A 230 4.69 0.42 28.73
C GLU A 230 4.51 -1.03 29.18
N ARG A 231 4.20 -1.93 28.24
CA ARG A 231 4.07 -3.37 28.48
C ARG A 231 4.39 -4.16 27.21
N SER A 232 4.79 -5.42 27.36
CA SER A 232 4.96 -6.33 26.24
C SER A 232 4.37 -7.71 26.55
N HIS A 233 4.05 -8.43 25.48
CA HIS A 233 3.69 -9.85 25.55
C HIS A 233 4.10 -10.55 24.26
N ARG A 234 4.19 -11.88 24.34
CA ARG A 234 4.53 -12.74 23.21
C ARG A 234 3.38 -13.68 22.89
N GLU A 235 3.12 -13.84 21.60
CA GLU A 235 2.26 -14.90 21.07
C GLU A 235 3.12 -15.91 20.31
N ILE A 236 2.90 -17.20 20.53
CA ILE A 236 3.47 -18.27 19.71
C ILE A 236 2.30 -19.04 19.10
N LEU A 237 2.12 -18.88 17.80
CA LEU A 237 0.97 -19.36 17.05
C LEU A 237 1.44 -20.50 16.14
N LYS A 238 0.71 -21.62 16.12
CA LYS A 238 0.94 -22.67 15.13
C LYS A 238 0.16 -22.36 13.86
N GLN A 239 0.83 -22.33 12.71
CA GLN A 239 0.16 -22.22 11.42
C GLN A 239 -0.52 -23.56 11.09
N VAL A 240 -1.82 -23.52 10.80
CA VAL A 240 -2.63 -24.72 10.54
C VAL A 240 -2.99 -24.93 9.08
N ILE A 241 -2.89 -23.90 8.23
CA ILE A 241 -3.15 -23.96 6.78
C ILE A 241 -2.17 -23.11 5.98
#